data_AF-A0A432SEF3-F1
#
_entry.id   AF-A0A432SEF3-F1
#
_cell.length_a   1.000
_cell.length_b   1.000
_cell.length_c   1.000
_cell.angle_alpha   90.00
_cell.angle_beta   90.00
_cell.angle_gamma   90.00
#
_symmetry.space_group_name_H-M   'P 1'
#
loop_
_entity.id
_entity.type
_entity.pdbx_description
1 polymer ?
#
loop_
_entity_poly.entity_id
_entity_poly.type
_entity_poly.pdbx_seq_one_letter_code
_entity_poly.pdbx_strand_id
1 'polypeptide(L)' 'MITIPLSSTKKGVISVTKIERPYGEDSDPVASIGISLSGNAESPEWKVHIPMDNLADVIKALQNLKENS' A
#
# COMPACT_ATOMS: atom_id res chain seq x y z
N MET A 1 -9.63 -3.02 -3.98
CA MET A 1 -8.82 -1.87 -3.53
C MET A 1 -9.56 -1.16 -2.41
N ILE A 2 -8.86 -0.80 -1.34
CA ILE A 2 -9.33 0.07 -0.25
C ILE A 2 -8.61 1.41 -0.40
N THR A 3 -9.30 2.52 -0.15
CA THR A 3 -8.70 3.87 -0.17
C THR A 3 -8.89 4.56 1.17
N ILE A 4 -7.86 5.30 1.60
CA ILE A 4 -7.81 6.04 2.86
C ILE A 4 -7.42 7.48 2.52
N PRO A 5 -8.12 8.52 3.01
CA PRO A 5 -7.70 9.90 2.78
C PRO A 5 -6.31 10.18 3.35
N LEU A 6 -5.45 10.84 2.58
CA LEU A 6 -4.12 11.27 3.04
C LEU A 6 -4.25 12.54 3.87
N SER A 7 -4.06 12.43 5.19
CA SER A 7 -4.39 13.44 6.20
C SER A 7 -3.76 14.83 6.00
N SER A 8 -2.62 14.92 5.32
CA SER A 8 -1.91 16.19 5.10
C SER A 8 -2.31 16.91 3.80
N THR A 9 -3.32 16.42 3.08
CA THR A 9 -3.71 16.95 1.77
C THR A 9 -5.22 17.07 1.63
N LYS A 10 -5.68 17.95 0.72
CA LYS A 10 -7.12 18.09 0.44
C LYS A 10 -7.69 16.97 -0.43
N LYS A 11 -6.86 16.32 -1.24
CA LYS A 11 -7.27 15.38 -2.28
C LYS A 11 -6.49 14.06 -2.28
N GLY A 12 -5.36 14.00 -1.59
CA GLY A 12 -4.50 12.84 -1.64
C GLY A 12 -5.14 11.62 -0.98
N VAL A 13 -4.70 10.46 -1.44
CA VAL A 13 -5.23 9.16 -1.02
C VAL A 13 -4.10 8.16 -0.85
N ILE A 14 -4.27 7.27 0.11
CA ILE A 14 -3.51 6.04 0.28
C ILE A 14 -4.39 4.93 -0.27
N SER A 15 -3.89 4.14 -1.24
CA SER A 15 -4.60 2.99 -1.79
C SER A 15 -3.92 1.70 -1.33
N VAL A 16 -4.71 0.69 -0.96
CA VAL A 16 -4.21 -0.64 -0.59
C VAL A 16 -4.96 -1.69 -1.41
N THR A 17 -4.24 -2.56 -2.09
CA THR A 17 -4.84 -3.63 -2.90
C THR A 17 -3.98 -4.88 -2.94
N LYS A 18 -4.59 -6.04 -3.15
CA LYS A 18 -3.87 -7.25 -3.54
C LYS A 18 -3.67 -7.23 -5.06
N ILE A 19 -2.49 -7.63 -5.52
CA ILE A 19 -2.18 -7.87 -6.94
C ILE A 19 -1.75 -9.33 -7.04
N GLU A 20 -2.47 -10.14 -7.83
CA GLU A 20 -2.24 -11.59 -7.89
C GLU A 20 -0.95 -11.96 -8.62
N ARG A 21 -0.59 -11.20 -9.66
CA ARG A 21 0.52 -11.52 -10.57
C ARG A 21 1.28 -10.25 -10.98
N PRO A 22 1.96 -9.58 -10.05
CA PRO A 22 2.57 -8.26 -10.29
C PRO A 22 3.73 -8.29 -11.30
N TYR A 23 4.36 -9.45 -11.52
CA TYR A 23 5.56 -9.60 -12.36
C TYR A 23 5.44 -10.71 -13.42
N GLY A 24 4.23 -11.20 -13.69
CA GLY A 24 3.96 -12.26 -14.66
C GLY A 24 3.23 -13.46 -14.05
N GLU A 25 2.95 -14.49 -14.87
CA GLU A 25 2.10 -15.63 -14.50
C GLU A 25 2.61 -16.43 -13.30
N ASP A 26 3.94 -16.53 -13.15
CA ASP A 26 4.59 -17.30 -12.08
C ASP A 26 4.94 -16.46 -10.84
N SER A 27 4.54 -15.18 -10.81
CA SER A 27 4.82 -14.32 -9.66
C SER A 27 3.80 -14.50 -8.55
N ASP A 28 4.29 -14.64 -7.33
CA ASP A 28 3.45 -14.68 -6.14
C ASP A 28 2.68 -13.36 -5.94
N PRO A 29 1.50 -13.43 -5.30
CA PRO A 29 0.72 -12.24 -5.01
C PRO A 29 1.45 -11.29 -4.04
N VAL A 30 1.17 -10.00 -4.20
CA VAL A 30 1.67 -8.94 -3.31
C VAL A 30 0.53 -8.09 -2.78
N ALA A 31 0.70 -7.55 -1.57
CA ALA A 31 -0.03 -6.38 -1.14
C ALA A 31 0.67 -5.14 -1.72
N SER A 32 -0.05 -4.31 -2.45
CA SER A 32 0.42 -3.05 -2.98
C SER A 32 -0.16 -1.90 -2.18
N ILE A 33 0.70 -1.00 -1.71
CA ILE A 33 0.32 0.27 -1.09
C ILE A 33 0.73 1.41 -2.02
N GLY A 34 -0.21 2.25 -2.41
CA GLY A 34 -0.01 3.43 -3.25
C GLY A 34 -0.30 4.72 -2.48
N ILE A 35 0.44 5.78 -2.78
CA ILE A 35 0.21 7.13 -2.29
C ILE A 35 0.01 8.04 -3.50
N SER A 36 -1.14 8.72 -3.56
CA SER A 36 -1.39 9.76 -4.55
C SER A 36 -1.65 11.10 -3.89
N LEU A 37 -1.01 12.17 -4.37
CA LEU A 37 -1.28 13.54 -3.92
C LEU A 37 -2.42 14.17 -4.71
N SER A 38 -2.56 13.78 -5.99
CA SER A 38 -3.62 14.25 -6.88
C SER A 38 -4.99 13.60 -6.61
N GLY A 39 -5.00 12.47 -5.88
CA GLY A 39 -6.21 11.72 -5.54
C GLY A 39 -6.51 10.56 -6.47
N ASN A 40 -5.64 10.28 -7.45
CA ASN A 40 -5.80 9.17 -8.37
C ASN A 40 -5.23 7.88 -7.76
N ALA A 41 -6.11 7.07 -7.14
CA ALA A 41 -5.74 5.82 -6.48
C ALA A 41 -5.21 4.73 -7.43
N GLU A 42 -5.54 4.79 -8.72
CA GLU A 42 -5.13 3.82 -9.74
C GLU A 42 -3.74 4.11 -10.32
N SER A 43 -3.32 5.38 -10.28
CA SER A 43 -2.00 5.82 -10.73
C SER A 43 -1.28 6.59 -9.62
N PRO A 44 -0.95 5.92 -8.49
CA PRO A 44 -0.28 6.58 -7.39
C PRO A 44 1.15 7.00 -7.76
N GLU A 45 1.54 8.18 -7.31
CA GLU A 45 2.87 8.76 -7.47
C GLU A 45 3.96 7.90 -6.81
N TRP A 46 3.65 7.30 -5.66
CA TRP A 46 4.53 6.34 -4.98
C TRP A 46 3.80 5.04 -4.75
N LYS A 47 4.47 3.90 -4.98
CA LYS A 47 3.93 2.58 -4.66
C LYS A 47 5.00 1.64 -4.17
N VAL A 48 4.61 0.74 -3.28
CA VAL A 48 5.43 -0.35 -2.79
C VAL A 48 4.64 -1.66 -2.88
N HIS A 49 5.32 -2.72 -3.31
CA HIS A 49 4.80 -4.08 -3.29
C HIS A 49 5.42 -4.83 -2.10
N ILE A 50 4.58 -5.45 -1.30
CA ILE A 50 4.93 -6.26 -0.14
C ILE A 50 4.53 -7.70 -0.44
N PRO A 51 5.47 -8.65 -0.52
CA PRO A 51 5.13 -10.07 -0.64
C PRO A 51 4.16 -10.49 0.46
N MET A 52 3.17 -11.31 0.13
CA MET A 52 2.16 -11.74 1.11
C MET A 52 2.78 -12.45 2.31
N ASP A 53 3.86 -13.21 2.09
CA ASP A 53 4.59 -13.91 3.15
C ASP A 53 5.22 -12.96 4.18
N ASN A 54 5.54 -11.73 3.80
CA ASN A 54 6.10 -10.72 4.71
C ASN A 54 5.05 -9.77 5.29
N LEU A 55 3.78 -9.87 4.86
CA LEU A 55 2.76 -8.88 5.19
C LEU A 55 2.51 -8.75 6.70
N ALA A 56 2.48 -9.88 7.42
CA ALA A 56 2.25 -9.89 8.86
C ALA A 56 3.36 -9.14 9.63
N ASP A 57 4.62 -9.35 9.26
CA ASP A 57 5.76 -8.69 9.89
C ASP A 57 5.78 -7.19 9.59
N VAL A 58 5.44 -6.79 8.36
CA VAL A 58 5.30 -5.37 8.00
C VAL A 58 4.17 -4.71 8.79
N ILE A 59 3.02 -5.36 8.93
CA ILE A 59 1.91 -4.84 9.75
C ILE A 59 2.36 -4.64 11.20
N LYS A 60 3.05 -5.63 11.78
CA LYS A 60 3.59 -5.54 13.14
C LYS A 60 4.59 -4.39 13.28
N ALA A 61 5.48 -4.21 12.30
CA ALA A 61 6.42 -3.10 12.30
C ALA A 61 5.70 -1.74 12.25
N LEU A 62 4.67 -1.58 11.40
CA LEU A 62 3.87 -0.36 11.32
C LEU A 62 3.09 -0.07 12.62
N GLN A 63 2.55 -1.10 13.27
CA GLN A 63 1.89 -0.98 14.57
C GLN A 63 2.87 -0.50 15.65
N ASN A 64 4.04 -1.12 15.73
CA ASN A 64 5.09 -0.71 16.66
C ASN A 64 5.53 0.74 16.43
N LEU A 65 5.63 1.21 15.17
CA LEU A 65 5.94 2.61 14.89
C LEU A 65 4.88 3.53 15.50
N LYS A 66 3.59 3.23 15.31
CA LYS A 66 2.49 4.04 15.88
C LYS A 66 2.50 4.06 17.41
N GLU A 67 2.80 2.94 18.05
CA GLU A 67 2.80 2.83 19.53
C GLU A 67 4.02 3.50 20.17
N ASN A 68 5.14 3.62 19.44
CA ASN A 68 6.39 4.22 19.92
C ASN A 68 6.65 5.62 19.30
N SER A 69 5.64 6.25 18.70
CA SER A 69 5.71 7.62 18.14
C SER A 69 5.18 8.68 19.10
#